data_AF-A0A2M6Z5B1-F1
#
_entry.id   AF-A0A2M6Z5B1-F1
#
_cell.length_a   1.000
_cell.length_b   1.000
_cell.length_c   1.000
_cell.angle_alpha   90.00
_cell.angle_beta   90.00
_cell.angle_gamma   90.00
#
_symmetry.space_group_name_H-M   'P 1'
#
loop_
_entity.id
_entity.type
_entity.pdbx_description
1 polymer ?
#
loop_
_entity_poly.entity_id
_entity_poly.type
_entity_poly.pdbx_seq_one_letter_code
_entity_poly.pdbx_strand_id
1 'polypeptide(L)'
;MERYELIIRFFEEIGASREAEMYLKLFQKGEPQRFAVIELTSDISSLSLHILSLQLAFLSSLDLYPVIVHGVSLADQKRKQGKFIHWLDGLTKRKPLPERDEIYKASEMTLALNETLVSSLNVNDVEAAGLVGGIFHRDENDHIHVHTAQISKSIRKDTLPIVAATSSQEPICKEKINSSPLRLFDATKALVEKLKPRKIIKIREFGSLRSSNNSPIEYVNLKLHKEQFMNSDMMLKEDKRIISESALLLERLPNRTIVEICSASNLLRELFTQKGAGTLIKAGRSIKIYDSLEDLSSVRLRALIQKAFGRSLIRSYFTKQKEKFKTIIVDPDYKGAVIVKEVEGLNYLDKFAVRPEARGEGIATDLWQMLLHHHDSFFWRSRPDNSINGWYFEKASGCVKTDKWFVFWRNLTEAEINKAIELAQAIKPTLI
;
A
#
# COMPACT_ATOMS: atom_id res chain seq x y z
N MET A 1 -0.19 -1.48 -30.73
CA MET A 1 0.98 -0.80 -30.13
C MET A 1 0.68 0.66 -29.84
N GLU A 2 0.05 1.41 -30.75
CA GLU A 2 -0.35 2.83 -30.53
C GLU A 2 -1.17 3.07 -29.26
N ARG A 3 -2.10 2.15 -28.91
CA ARG A 3 -2.97 2.26 -27.72
C ARG A 3 -2.20 2.29 -26.39
N TYR A 4 -1.16 1.47 -26.26
CA TYR A 4 -0.31 1.45 -25.05
C TYR A 4 0.60 2.68 -24.99
N GLU A 5 0.97 3.24 -26.14
CA GLU A 5 1.77 4.44 -26.23
C GLU A 5 1.02 5.67 -25.66
N LEU A 6 -0.28 5.76 -25.90
CA LEU A 6 -1.14 6.80 -25.33
C LEU A 6 -1.21 6.71 -23.79
N ILE A 7 -1.36 5.49 -23.25
CA ILE A 7 -1.38 5.24 -21.81
C ILE A 7 -0.03 5.62 -21.18
N ILE A 8 1.08 5.27 -21.83
CA ILE A 8 2.42 5.65 -21.37
C ILE A 8 2.57 7.17 -21.34
N ARG A 9 2.25 7.85 -22.44
CA ARG A 9 2.35 9.32 -22.53
C ARG A 9 1.50 10.00 -21.47
N PHE A 10 0.26 9.54 -21.28
CA PHE A 10 -0.61 10.06 -20.21
C PHE A 10 0.07 9.94 -18.83
N PHE A 11 0.60 8.75 -18.50
CA PHE A 11 1.28 8.55 -17.22
C PHE A 11 2.58 9.34 -17.09
N GLU A 12 3.33 9.53 -18.17
CA GLU A 12 4.52 10.39 -18.18
C GLU A 12 4.16 11.85 -17.93
N GLU A 13 3.10 12.35 -18.54
CA GLU A 13 2.61 13.72 -18.37
C GLU A 13 2.14 14.00 -16.93
N ILE A 14 1.53 13.03 -16.26
CA ILE A 14 1.10 13.17 -14.86
C ILE A 14 2.19 12.78 -13.84
N GLY A 15 3.43 12.52 -14.27
CA GLY A 15 4.56 12.19 -13.38
C GLY A 15 4.49 10.79 -12.75
N ALA A 16 3.71 9.89 -13.36
CA ALA A 16 3.43 8.51 -12.95
C ALA A 16 4.10 7.47 -13.86
N SER A 17 5.27 7.80 -14.42
CA SER A 17 5.99 6.94 -15.38
C SER A 17 6.30 5.52 -14.82
N ARG A 18 6.40 5.38 -13.49
CA ARG A 18 6.66 4.08 -12.84
C ARG A 18 5.44 3.17 -12.89
N GLU A 19 4.27 3.74 -12.63
CA GLU A 19 2.98 3.09 -12.72
C GLU A 19 2.74 2.65 -14.17
N ALA A 20 3.05 3.52 -15.14
CA ALA A 20 3.02 3.21 -16.58
C ALA A 20 3.80 1.92 -16.92
N GLU A 21 5.08 1.85 -16.55
CA GLU A 21 5.91 0.68 -16.79
C GLU A 21 5.35 -0.60 -16.13
N MET A 22 4.80 -0.47 -14.92
CA MET A 22 4.19 -1.60 -14.22
C MET A 22 2.98 -2.12 -14.99
N TYR A 23 2.11 -1.22 -15.47
CA TYR A 23 0.92 -1.59 -16.24
C TYR A 23 1.29 -2.28 -17.55
N LEU A 24 2.25 -1.72 -18.30
CA LEU A 24 2.76 -2.37 -19.52
C LEU A 24 3.25 -3.79 -19.26
N LYS A 25 4.01 -4.00 -18.18
CA LYS A 25 4.54 -5.32 -17.81
C LYS A 25 3.44 -6.33 -17.46
N LEU A 26 2.30 -5.87 -16.94
CA LEU A 26 1.15 -6.75 -16.66
C LEU A 26 0.42 -7.11 -17.96
N PHE A 27 0.18 -6.12 -18.83
CA PHE A 27 -0.47 -6.34 -20.12
C PHE A 27 0.35 -7.24 -21.05
N GLN A 28 1.66 -7.01 -21.16
CA GLN A 28 2.56 -7.84 -21.97
C GLN A 28 2.61 -9.30 -21.51
N LYS A 29 2.35 -9.57 -20.22
CA LYS A 29 2.33 -10.92 -19.67
C LYS A 29 0.99 -11.64 -19.84
N GLY A 30 -0.05 -10.97 -20.33
CA GLY A 30 -1.38 -11.55 -20.47
C GLY A 30 -2.08 -11.86 -19.14
N GLU A 31 -1.72 -11.15 -18.06
CA GLU A 31 -2.32 -11.33 -16.72
C GLU A 31 -3.05 -10.06 -16.22
N PRO A 32 -3.98 -9.46 -16.99
CA PRO A 32 -4.65 -8.20 -16.62
C PRO A 32 -5.42 -8.30 -15.29
N GLN A 33 -5.96 -9.48 -14.95
CA GLN A 33 -6.64 -9.76 -13.68
C GLN A 33 -5.76 -9.57 -12.43
N ARG A 34 -4.43 -9.42 -12.60
CA ARG A 34 -3.49 -9.18 -11.50
C ARG A 34 -3.23 -7.69 -11.26
N PHE A 35 -3.89 -6.81 -12.00
CA PHE A 35 -3.80 -5.36 -11.82
C PHE A 35 -4.20 -4.97 -10.39
N ALA A 36 -5.48 -5.10 -10.06
CA ALA A 36 -6.00 -4.74 -8.76
C ALA A 36 -7.23 -5.55 -8.37
N VAL A 37 -7.42 -5.75 -7.08
CA VAL A 37 -8.68 -6.18 -6.47
C VAL A 37 -9.20 -5.02 -5.63
N ILE A 38 -10.43 -4.58 -5.86
CA ILE A 38 -11.08 -3.50 -5.11
C ILE A 38 -12.12 -4.13 -4.19
N GLU A 39 -11.92 -4.02 -2.88
CA GLU A 39 -12.88 -4.39 -1.85
C GLU A 39 -13.82 -3.19 -1.58
N LEU A 40 -15.11 -3.42 -1.75
CA LEU A 40 -16.17 -2.44 -1.53
C LEU A 40 -17.14 -2.92 -0.46
N THR A 41 -17.30 -2.12 0.58
CA THR A 41 -18.24 -2.39 1.67
C THR A 41 -19.65 -1.89 1.34
N SER A 42 -20.67 -2.53 1.92
CA SER A 42 -22.08 -2.19 1.69
C SER A 42 -22.54 -0.84 2.24
N ASP A 43 -21.67 -0.10 2.92
CA ASP A 43 -21.98 1.17 3.55
C ASP A 43 -21.73 2.40 2.66
N ILE A 44 -21.23 2.21 1.43
CA ILE A 44 -21.00 3.29 0.46
C ILE A 44 -22.29 4.08 0.17
N SER A 45 -22.17 5.41 0.15
CA SER A 45 -23.31 6.28 -0.21
C SER A 45 -23.59 6.26 -1.71
N SER A 46 -24.82 6.63 -2.12
CA SER A 46 -25.16 6.72 -3.55
C SER A 46 -24.28 7.73 -4.30
N LEU A 47 -23.91 8.84 -3.64
CA LEU A 47 -22.98 9.83 -4.20
C LEU A 47 -21.58 9.24 -4.39
N SER A 48 -21.05 8.56 -3.38
CA SER A 48 -19.74 7.90 -3.48
C SER A 48 -19.74 6.78 -4.52
N LEU A 49 -20.84 6.05 -4.68
CA LEU A 49 -20.98 5.05 -5.74
C LEU A 49 -20.97 5.68 -7.13
N HIS A 50 -21.69 6.78 -7.32
CA HIS A 50 -21.66 7.53 -8.58
C HIS A 50 -20.25 8.01 -8.91
N ILE A 51 -19.54 8.62 -7.95
CA ILE A 51 -18.15 9.04 -8.13
C ILE A 51 -17.24 7.86 -8.45
N LEU A 52 -17.40 6.73 -7.76
CA LEU A 52 -16.64 5.52 -8.02
C LEU A 52 -16.88 5.01 -9.45
N SER A 53 -18.12 5.04 -9.93
CA SER A 53 -18.46 4.61 -11.29
C SER A 53 -17.77 5.45 -12.37
N LEU A 54 -17.68 6.78 -12.18
CA LEU A 54 -16.93 7.67 -13.07
C LEU A 54 -15.43 7.35 -13.09
N GLN A 55 -14.85 7.05 -11.93
CA GLN A 55 -13.43 6.69 -11.84
C GLN A 55 -13.14 5.31 -12.45
N LEU A 56 -14.07 4.36 -12.30
CA LEU A 56 -13.99 3.06 -12.95
C LEU A 56 -14.17 3.16 -14.47
N ALA A 57 -14.99 4.09 -14.96
CA ALA A 57 -15.11 4.40 -16.38
C ALA A 57 -13.78 4.85 -16.97
N PHE A 58 -13.09 5.75 -16.26
CA PHE A 58 -11.75 6.18 -16.64
C PHE A 58 -10.76 5.00 -16.69
N LEU A 59 -10.75 4.12 -15.68
CA LEU A 59 -9.90 2.92 -15.71
C LEU A 59 -10.23 1.99 -16.88
N SER A 60 -11.53 1.75 -17.14
CA SER A 60 -11.99 0.95 -18.27
C SER A 60 -11.52 1.53 -19.62
N SER A 61 -11.55 2.86 -19.77
CA SER A 61 -11.05 3.53 -20.98
C SER A 61 -9.55 3.34 -21.23
N LEU A 62 -8.79 2.99 -20.18
CA LEU A 62 -7.37 2.65 -20.21
C LEU A 62 -7.13 1.13 -20.26
N ASP A 63 -8.16 0.32 -20.55
CA ASP A 63 -8.15 -1.15 -20.52
C ASP A 63 -7.73 -1.74 -19.15
N LEU A 64 -7.91 -0.99 -18.07
CA LEU A 64 -7.62 -1.44 -16.70
C LEU A 64 -8.89 -1.96 -16.04
N TYR A 65 -8.99 -3.28 -15.91
CA TYR A 65 -10.16 -3.96 -15.36
C TYR A 65 -9.89 -4.51 -13.95
N PRO A 66 -10.02 -3.70 -12.88
CA PRO A 66 -9.92 -4.21 -11.51
C PRO A 66 -11.04 -5.20 -11.21
N VAL A 67 -10.75 -6.22 -10.40
CA VAL A 67 -11.79 -7.13 -9.88
C VAL A 67 -12.43 -6.50 -8.66
N ILE A 68 -13.71 -6.18 -8.73
CA ILE A 68 -14.43 -5.57 -7.61
C ILE A 68 -15.09 -6.68 -6.81
N VAL A 69 -14.76 -6.80 -5.53
CA VAL A 69 -15.42 -7.72 -4.59
C VAL A 69 -16.22 -6.91 -3.59
N HIS A 70 -17.48 -7.27 -3.41
CA HIS A 70 -18.37 -6.59 -2.47
C HIS A 70 -19.18 -7.58 -1.65
N GLY A 71 -19.68 -7.11 -0.52
CA GLY A 71 -20.49 -7.92 0.38
C GLY A 71 -21.19 -7.08 1.44
N VAL A 72 -22.25 -7.63 2.00
CA VAL A 72 -23.04 -6.95 3.04
C VAL A 72 -22.61 -7.39 4.42
N SER A 73 -22.33 -6.42 5.28
CA SER A 73 -22.11 -6.64 6.70
C SER A 73 -23.39 -6.30 7.48
N LEU A 74 -24.11 -7.32 7.94
CA LEU A 74 -25.29 -7.14 8.79
C LEU A 74 -24.97 -6.37 10.08
N ALA A 75 -23.74 -6.47 10.58
CA ALA A 75 -23.29 -5.72 11.76
C ALA A 75 -23.22 -4.21 11.46
N ASP A 76 -22.72 -3.83 10.29
CA ASP A 76 -22.60 -2.42 9.89
C ASP A 76 -23.98 -1.83 9.53
N GLN A 77 -24.91 -2.63 9.01
CA GLN A 77 -26.30 -2.21 8.85
C GLN A 77 -27.02 -2.00 10.19
N LYS A 78 -26.86 -2.90 11.16
CA LYS A 78 -27.45 -2.73 12.50
C LYS A 78 -26.88 -1.50 13.22
N ARG A 79 -25.60 -1.19 13.03
CA ARG A 79 -24.96 0.08 13.48
C ARG A 79 -25.61 1.31 12.82
N LYS A 80 -25.85 1.31 11.51
CA LYS A 80 -26.55 2.40 10.81
C LYS A 80 -27.99 2.62 11.30
N GLN A 81 -28.64 1.58 11.81
CA GLN A 81 -29.99 1.64 12.40
C GLN A 81 -30.00 2.04 13.89
N GLY A 82 -28.88 2.52 14.44
CA GLY A 82 -28.79 2.94 15.86
C GLY A 82 -28.81 1.78 16.86
N LYS A 83 -28.82 0.52 16.41
CA LYS A 83 -28.69 -0.66 17.27
C LYS A 83 -27.20 -0.94 17.47
N PHE A 84 -26.62 -0.38 18.52
CA PHE A 84 -25.24 -0.66 18.91
C PHE A 84 -25.10 -2.15 19.26
N ILE A 85 -24.43 -2.91 18.40
CA ILE A 85 -23.92 -4.24 18.76
C ILE A 85 -22.43 -4.10 19.04
N HIS A 86 -22.04 -4.40 20.27
CA HIS A 86 -20.65 -4.69 20.62
C HIS A 86 -20.16 -5.89 19.81
N TRP A 87 -19.52 -5.63 18.68
CA TRP A 87 -18.49 -6.50 18.14
C TRP A 87 -17.16 -5.96 18.66
N LEU A 88 -16.77 -6.44 19.84
CA LEU A 88 -15.39 -6.38 20.28
C LEU A 88 -14.65 -7.54 19.61
N ASP A 89 -13.55 -7.17 18.97
CA ASP A 89 -12.34 -7.96 18.72
C ASP A 89 -12.42 -9.36 18.11
N GLY A 90 -11.43 -9.59 17.25
CA GLY A 90 -10.74 -10.86 17.30
C GLY A 90 -11.24 -11.88 16.30
N LEU A 91 -10.30 -12.23 15.43
CA LEU A 91 -10.13 -13.46 14.68
C LEU A 91 -10.30 -14.78 15.49
N THR A 92 -10.96 -14.79 16.66
CA THR A 92 -10.83 -15.87 17.65
C THR A 92 -12.11 -16.36 18.33
N LYS A 93 -13.31 -15.87 18.01
CA LYS A 93 -14.54 -16.52 18.52
C LYS A 93 -15.59 -16.72 17.41
N ARG A 94 -15.79 -17.99 17.02
CA ARG A 94 -16.98 -18.45 16.29
C ARG A 94 -18.20 -18.14 17.17
N LYS A 95 -18.88 -17.01 16.92
CA LYS A 95 -20.25 -16.78 17.40
C LYS A 95 -21.18 -17.82 16.75
N PRO A 96 -22.36 -18.12 17.34
CA PRO A 96 -23.33 -19.04 16.75
C PRO A 96 -23.61 -18.67 15.29
N LEU A 97 -23.84 -19.69 14.46
CA LEU A 97 -24.21 -19.48 13.06
C LEU A 97 -25.39 -18.50 13.01
N PRO A 98 -25.37 -17.51 12.11
CA PRO A 98 -26.50 -16.60 11.94
C PRO A 98 -27.79 -17.40 11.72
N GLU A 99 -28.89 -16.92 12.30
CA GLU A 99 -30.21 -17.53 12.09
C GLU A 99 -30.52 -17.59 10.59
N ARG A 100 -31.31 -18.57 10.16
CA ARG A 100 -31.62 -18.78 8.72
C ARG A 100 -32.11 -17.49 8.06
N ASP A 101 -32.98 -16.73 8.73
CA ASP A 101 -33.54 -15.48 8.22
C ASP A 101 -32.47 -14.38 8.03
N GLU A 102 -31.45 -14.34 8.88
CA GLU A 102 -30.32 -13.42 8.71
C GLU A 102 -29.46 -13.79 7.49
N ILE A 103 -29.28 -15.08 7.23
CA ILE A 103 -28.55 -15.59 6.05
C ILE A 103 -29.31 -15.23 4.76
N TYR A 104 -30.63 -15.45 4.73
CA TYR A 104 -31.48 -15.08 3.59
C TYR A 104 -31.40 -13.58 3.32
N LYS A 105 -31.65 -12.77 4.35
CA LYS A 105 -31.63 -11.30 4.23
C LYS A 105 -30.27 -10.78 3.76
N ALA A 106 -29.16 -11.31 4.29
CA ALA A 106 -27.82 -10.92 3.84
C ALA A 106 -27.55 -11.32 2.38
N SER A 107 -28.06 -12.47 1.96
CA SER A 107 -27.95 -12.92 0.56
C SER A 107 -28.72 -12.00 -0.38
N GLU A 108 -29.99 -11.73 -0.09
CA GLU A 108 -30.83 -10.81 -0.87
C GLU A 108 -30.21 -9.42 -0.97
N MET A 109 -29.73 -8.87 0.14
CA MET A 109 -29.06 -7.57 0.15
C MET A 109 -27.76 -7.56 -0.67
N THR A 110 -26.99 -8.65 -0.63
CA THR A 110 -25.76 -8.76 -1.41
C THR A 110 -26.05 -8.83 -2.91
N LEU A 111 -27.11 -9.54 -3.31
CA LEU A 111 -27.55 -9.61 -4.71
C LEU A 111 -28.09 -8.25 -5.19
N ALA A 112 -28.94 -7.59 -4.39
CA ALA A 112 -29.47 -6.26 -4.69
C ALA A 112 -28.35 -5.20 -4.81
N LEU A 113 -27.34 -5.27 -3.94
CA LEU A 113 -26.16 -4.41 -4.06
C LEU A 113 -25.40 -4.71 -5.35
N ASN A 114 -25.21 -5.98 -5.73
CA ASN A 114 -24.55 -6.34 -6.99
C ASN A 114 -25.26 -5.70 -8.20
N GLU A 115 -26.57 -5.85 -8.27
CA GLU A 115 -27.39 -5.29 -9.34
C GLU A 115 -27.32 -3.76 -9.37
N THR A 116 -27.34 -3.12 -8.20
CA THR A 116 -27.18 -1.65 -8.07
C THR A 116 -25.81 -1.19 -8.58
N LEU A 117 -24.74 -1.87 -8.20
CA LEU A 117 -23.37 -1.56 -8.64
C LEU A 117 -23.23 -1.71 -10.16
N VAL A 118 -23.71 -2.81 -10.72
CA VAL A 118 -23.67 -3.08 -12.17
C VAL A 118 -24.49 -2.04 -12.93
N SER A 119 -25.69 -1.73 -12.46
CA SER A 119 -26.56 -0.74 -13.09
C SER A 119 -25.94 0.67 -13.05
N SER A 120 -25.35 1.06 -11.92
CA SER A 120 -24.67 2.35 -11.78
C SER A 120 -23.46 2.46 -12.70
N LEU A 121 -22.74 1.37 -12.96
CA LEU A 121 -21.62 1.34 -13.89
C LEU A 121 -22.08 1.44 -15.34
N ASN A 122 -23.10 0.66 -15.71
CA ASN A 122 -23.65 0.68 -17.07
C ASN A 122 -24.21 2.05 -17.46
N VAL A 123 -24.82 2.79 -16.52
CA VAL A 123 -25.31 4.17 -16.75
C VAL A 123 -24.18 5.15 -17.09
N ASN A 124 -22.95 4.86 -16.66
CA ASN A 124 -21.76 5.69 -16.94
C ASN A 124 -20.89 5.07 -18.06
N ASP A 125 -21.52 4.35 -18.99
CA ASP A 125 -20.88 3.70 -20.15
C ASP A 125 -19.76 2.72 -19.78
N VAL A 126 -19.87 2.08 -18.61
CA VAL A 126 -18.92 1.06 -18.16
C VAL A 126 -19.58 -0.31 -18.22
N GLU A 127 -19.15 -1.15 -19.15
CA GLU A 127 -19.64 -2.53 -19.21
C GLU A 127 -19.21 -3.32 -17.97
N ALA A 128 -20.16 -3.72 -17.15
CA ALA A 128 -19.92 -4.48 -15.93
C ALA A 128 -20.63 -5.84 -15.95
N ALA A 129 -19.93 -6.89 -15.51
CA ALA A 129 -20.46 -8.24 -15.37
C ALA A 129 -20.73 -8.55 -13.89
N GLY A 130 -22.01 -8.70 -13.53
CA GLY A 130 -22.42 -9.17 -12.20
C GLY A 130 -22.11 -10.65 -12.01
N LEU A 131 -21.15 -10.97 -11.15
CA LEU A 131 -20.72 -12.34 -10.81
C LEU A 131 -21.24 -12.72 -9.43
N VAL A 132 -22.50 -13.17 -9.38
CA VAL A 132 -23.24 -13.46 -8.13
C VAL A 132 -23.11 -14.90 -7.62
N GLY A 133 -22.47 -15.79 -8.38
CA GLY A 133 -22.28 -17.19 -8.03
C GLY A 133 -21.23 -17.89 -8.90
N GLY A 134 -20.78 -19.06 -8.46
CA GLY A 134 -19.77 -19.85 -9.18
C GLY A 134 -18.33 -19.33 -9.08
N ILE A 135 -18.09 -18.29 -8.27
CA ILE A 135 -16.74 -17.79 -7.96
C ILE A 135 -16.21 -18.43 -6.69
N PHE A 136 -16.98 -18.39 -5.61
CA PHE A 136 -16.60 -18.96 -4.32
C PHE A 136 -17.35 -20.27 -4.06
N HIS A 137 -16.61 -21.28 -3.63
CA HIS A 137 -17.16 -22.54 -3.14
C HIS A 137 -16.63 -22.79 -1.72
N ARG A 138 -17.53 -22.98 -0.76
CA ARG A 138 -17.18 -23.29 0.62
C ARG A 138 -17.32 -24.79 0.84
N ASP A 139 -16.24 -25.45 1.25
CA ASP A 139 -16.25 -26.89 1.55
C ASP A 139 -16.74 -27.20 2.98
N GLU A 140 -16.84 -28.49 3.30
CA GLU A 140 -17.27 -28.98 4.61
C GLU A 140 -16.35 -28.55 5.76
N ASN A 141 -15.09 -28.22 5.48
CA ASN A 141 -14.10 -27.74 6.44
C ASN A 141 -14.10 -26.21 6.59
N ASP A 142 -15.08 -25.51 6.01
CA ASP A 142 -15.19 -24.04 6.01
C ASP A 142 -14.06 -23.35 5.20
N HIS A 143 -13.36 -24.08 4.32
CA HIS A 143 -12.40 -23.48 3.40
C HIS A 143 -13.09 -22.92 2.16
N ILE A 144 -12.62 -21.77 1.69
CA ILE A 144 -13.17 -21.07 0.54
C ILE A 144 -12.25 -21.30 -0.67
N HIS A 145 -12.76 -21.98 -1.68
CA HIS A 145 -12.12 -22.23 -2.97
C HIS A 145 -12.60 -21.19 -4.00
N VAL A 146 -11.69 -20.75 -4.88
CA VAL A 146 -11.98 -19.68 -5.87
C VAL A 146 -11.80 -20.16 -7.30
N HIS A 147 -12.87 -20.02 -8.08
CA HIS A 147 -12.90 -20.27 -9.53
C HIS A 147 -12.82 -18.94 -10.30
N THR A 148 -11.77 -18.77 -11.11
CA THR A 148 -11.46 -17.50 -11.79
C THR A 148 -11.90 -17.46 -13.26
N ALA A 149 -12.54 -18.52 -13.76
CA ALA A 149 -12.89 -18.65 -15.18
C ALA A 149 -13.83 -17.54 -15.65
N GLN A 150 -14.87 -17.22 -14.85
CA GLN A 150 -15.83 -16.15 -15.17
C GLN A 150 -15.17 -14.76 -15.09
N ILE A 151 -14.34 -14.51 -14.07
CA ILE A 151 -13.56 -13.27 -13.93
C ILE A 151 -12.68 -13.05 -15.18
N SER A 152 -11.95 -14.09 -15.58
CA SER A 152 -11.06 -14.03 -16.74
C SER A 152 -11.84 -13.86 -18.05
N LYS A 153 -13.03 -14.46 -18.15
CA LYS A 153 -13.94 -14.31 -19.30
C LYS A 153 -14.49 -12.88 -19.39
N SER A 154 -14.84 -12.27 -18.25
CA SER A 154 -15.29 -10.88 -18.16
C SER A 154 -14.19 -9.93 -18.66
N ILE A 155 -12.99 -10.04 -18.11
CA ILE A 155 -11.88 -9.15 -18.48
C ILE A 155 -11.48 -9.30 -19.95
N ARG A 156 -11.51 -10.51 -20.52
CA ARG A 156 -11.26 -10.73 -21.95
C ARG A 156 -12.33 -10.15 -22.89
N LYS A 157 -13.50 -9.81 -22.35
CA LYS A 157 -14.59 -9.15 -23.06
C LYS A 157 -14.65 -7.66 -22.74
N ASP A 158 -13.60 -7.12 -22.14
CA ASP A 158 -13.53 -5.70 -21.75
C ASP A 158 -14.64 -5.29 -20.76
N THR A 159 -15.13 -6.25 -19.95
CA THR A 159 -16.17 -6.01 -18.94
C THR A 159 -15.59 -6.09 -17.52
N LEU A 160 -15.93 -5.12 -16.66
CA LEU A 160 -15.53 -5.09 -15.25
C LEU A 160 -16.22 -6.20 -14.44
N PRO A 161 -15.47 -7.12 -13.80
CA PRO A 161 -16.07 -8.17 -13.00
C PRO A 161 -16.48 -7.67 -11.61
N ILE A 162 -17.78 -7.68 -11.33
CA ILE A 162 -18.39 -7.29 -10.04
C ILE A 162 -18.78 -8.55 -9.26
N VAL A 163 -17.88 -9.00 -8.40
CA VAL A 163 -17.96 -10.26 -7.65
C VAL A 163 -18.72 -10.06 -6.34
N ALA A 164 -19.83 -10.78 -6.17
CA ALA A 164 -20.52 -10.87 -4.89
C ALA A 164 -19.78 -11.83 -3.95
N ALA A 165 -19.65 -11.46 -2.67
CA ALA A 165 -19.14 -12.33 -1.62
C ALA A 165 -20.18 -13.39 -1.22
N THR A 166 -20.49 -14.29 -2.15
CA THR A 166 -21.46 -15.37 -1.99
C THR A 166 -20.83 -16.70 -2.40
N SER A 167 -21.04 -17.75 -1.61
CA SER A 167 -20.61 -19.11 -1.91
C SER A 167 -21.77 -19.97 -2.38
N SER A 168 -21.57 -20.72 -3.47
CA SER A 168 -22.44 -21.87 -3.77
C SER A 168 -22.13 -22.99 -2.77
N GLN A 169 -23.11 -23.40 -1.97
CA GLN A 169 -23.05 -24.65 -1.21
C GLN A 169 -23.44 -25.81 -2.13
N GLU A 170 -22.87 -27.00 -1.94
CA GLU A 170 -23.57 -28.21 -2.36
C GLU A 170 -24.92 -28.28 -1.61
N PRO A 171 -26.01 -28.74 -2.23
CA PRO A 171 -27.34 -28.71 -1.63
C PRO A 171 -27.42 -29.66 -0.43
N ILE A 172 -27.11 -29.17 0.77
CA ILE A 172 -27.22 -29.96 2.01
C ILE A 172 -28.70 -30.10 2.44
N CYS A 173 -29.62 -29.31 1.88
CA CYS A 173 -31.05 -29.42 2.17
C CYS A 173 -31.89 -29.17 0.90
N LYS A 174 -33.01 -29.89 0.78
CA LYS A 174 -33.98 -29.83 -0.34
C LYS A 174 -34.72 -28.49 -0.51
N GLU A 175 -34.20 -27.37 0.01
CA GLU A 175 -34.85 -26.06 -0.08
C GLU A 175 -33.90 -24.97 -0.61
N LYS A 176 -34.46 -24.18 -1.54
CA LYS A 176 -33.95 -23.10 -2.39
C LYS A 176 -32.98 -22.06 -1.76
N ILE A 177 -31.78 -22.45 -1.33
CA ILE A 177 -30.65 -21.50 -1.21
C ILE A 177 -29.57 -21.92 -2.19
N ASN A 178 -29.50 -21.25 -3.35
CA ASN A 178 -28.45 -21.50 -4.34
C ASN A 178 -27.11 -20.84 -3.95
N SER A 179 -27.11 -19.89 -3.00
CA SER A 179 -25.91 -19.18 -2.57
C SER A 179 -26.01 -18.65 -1.13
N SER A 180 -25.00 -18.90 -0.30
CA SER A 180 -24.86 -18.38 1.07
C SER A 180 -23.92 -17.17 1.09
N PRO A 181 -24.13 -16.12 1.91
CA PRO A 181 -23.23 -14.98 1.97
C PRO A 181 -21.96 -15.37 2.72
N LEU A 182 -20.84 -14.82 2.28
CA LEU A 182 -19.53 -14.90 2.92
C LEU A 182 -19.23 -13.59 3.65
N ARG A 183 -18.39 -13.63 4.68
CA ARG A 183 -17.79 -12.40 5.19
C ARG A 183 -16.93 -11.80 4.09
N LEU A 184 -17.08 -10.50 3.86
CA LEU A 184 -16.36 -9.79 2.80
C LEU A 184 -14.85 -10.02 2.90
N PHE A 185 -14.27 -9.90 4.09
CA PHE A 185 -12.83 -10.15 4.30
C PHE A 185 -12.40 -11.57 3.91
N ASP A 186 -13.19 -12.60 4.24
CA ASP A 186 -12.86 -14.00 3.91
C ASP A 186 -12.92 -14.25 2.40
N ALA A 187 -13.92 -13.67 1.72
CA ALA A 187 -14.04 -13.68 0.27
C ALA A 187 -12.88 -12.94 -0.41
N THR A 188 -12.56 -11.72 0.05
CA THR A 188 -11.41 -10.94 -0.43
C THR A 188 -10.12 -11.74 -0.26
N LYS A 189 -9.89 -12.31 0.93
CA LYS A 189 -8.70 -13.11 1.24
C LYS A 189 -8.53 -14.26 0.28
N ALA A 190 -9.55 -15.10 0.10
CA ALA A 190 -9.50 -16.22 -0.82
C ALA A 190 -9.26 -15.76 -2.27
N LEU A 191 -9.90 -14.66 -2.67
CA LEU A 191 -9.78 -14.09 -4.02
C LEU A 191 -8.37 -13.57 -4.30
N VAL A 192 -7.77 -12.80 -3.39
CA VAL A 192 -6.44 -12.22 -3.58
C VAL A 192 -5.34 -13.28 -3.48
N GLU A 193 -5.51 -14.31 -2.65
CA GLU A 193 -4.60 -15.47 -2.59
C GLU A 193 -4.57 -16.21 -3.94
N LYS A 194 -5.72 -16.32 -4.62
CA LYS A 194 -5.84 -16.94 -5.94
C LYS A 194 -5.29 -16.06 -7.07
N LEU A 195 -5.66 -14.77 -7.09
CA LEU A 195 -5.29 -13.84 -8.16
C LEU A 195 -3.87 -13.27 -8.02
N LYS A 196 -3.35 -13.17 -6.80
CA LYS A 196 -2.05 -12.55 -6.47
C LYS A 196 -1.89 -11.17 -7.15
N PRO A 197 -2.80 -10.21 -6.87
CA PRO A 197 -2.80 -8.89 -7.51
C PRO A 197 -1.62 -8.04 -7.06
N ARG A 198 -1.30 -6.98 -7.81
CA ARG A 198 -0.33 -5.96 -7.41
C ARG A 198 -0.89 -5.03 -6.34
N LYS A 199 -2.14 -4.62 -6.50
CA LYS A 199 -2.82 -3.70 -5.58
C LYS A 199 -4.09 -4.34 -5.03
N ILE A 200 -4.34 -4.15 -3.74
CA ILE A 200 -5.60 -4.45 -3.08
C ILE A 200 -6.12 -3.12 -2.55
N ILE A 201 -7.26 -2.65 -3.03
CA ILE A 201 -7.76 -1.31 -2.71
C ILE A 201 -9.03 -1.48 -1.88
N LYS A 202 -9.08 -0.90 -0.70
CA LYS A 202 -10.29 -0.87 0.15
C LYS A 202 -10.92 0.52 0.02
N ILE A 203 -12.11 0.58 -0.60
CA ILE A 203 -12.88 1.83 -0.73
C ILE A 203 -13.71 2.03 0.53
N ARG A 204 -13.59 3.21 1.15
CA ARG A 204 -14.32 3.61 2.36
C ARG A 204 -14.90 5.00 2.20
N GLU A 205 -16.04 5.26 2.86
CA GLU A 205 -16.65 6.59 2.84
C GLU A 205 -15.71 7.66 3.45
N PHE A 206 -15.08 7.35 4.58
CA PHE A 206 -14.15 8.26 5.28
C PHE A 206 -12.72 8.26 4.73
N GLY A 207 -12.43 7.41 3.73
CA GLY A 207 -11.12 7.31 3.10
C GLY A 207 -10.02 6.75 4.00
N SER A 208 -8.91 7.48 4.10
CA SER A 208 -7.68 7.09 4.79
C SER A 208 -7.90 6.65 6.24
N LEU A 209 -7.00 5.80 6.74
CA LEU A 209 -6.88 5.56 8.18
C LEU A 209 -6.53 6.86 8.91
N ARG A 210 -6.94 6.96 10.18
CA ARG A 210 -6.65 8.12 11.01
C ARG A 210 -5.88 7.75 12.26
N SER A 211 -4.95 8.62 12.64
CA SER A 211 -4.23 8.52 13.91
C SER A 211 -5.11 8.96 15.09
N SER A 212 -4.59 8.79 16.31
CA SER A 212 -5.24 9.20 17.56
C SER A 212 -5.66 10.67 17.60
N ASN A 213 -4.93 11.55 16.92
CA ASN A 213 -5.23 12.98 16.77
C ASN A 213 -6.13 13.28 15.55
N ASN A 214 -6.80 12.28 14.97
CA ASN A 214 -7.69 12.39 13.83
C ASN A 214 -7.02 12.88 12.52
N SER A 215 -5.69 12.86 12.43
CA SER A 215 -4.95 13.18 11.21
C SER A 215 -4.89 11.97 10.27
N PRO A 216 -4.89 12.18 8.94
CA PRO A 216 -4.77 11.07 7.99
C PRO A 216 -3.39 10.41 8.08
N ILE A 217 -3.39 9.08 8.08
CA ILE A 217 -2.16 8.28 8.01
C ILE A 217 -1.90 7.97 6.54
N GLU A 218 -0.85 8.54 5.96
CA GLU A 218 -0.51 8.29 4.55
C GLU A 218 0.16 6.93 4.33
N TYR A 219 0.90 6.42 5.32
CA TYR A 219 1.74 5.24 5.17
C TYR A 219 1.78 4.35 6.42
N VAL A 220 1.64 3.03 6.23
CA VAL A 220 1.78 2.02 7.26
C VAL A 220 2.77 0.95 6.81
N ASN A 221 3.89 0.83 7.52
CA ASN A 221 4.77 -0.32 7.45
C ASN A 221 4.38 -1.28 8.58
N LEU A 222 3.86 -2.46 8.23
CA LEU A 222 3.33 -3.40 9.22
C LEU A 222 4.38 -3.99 10.14
N LYS A 223 5.66 -4.04 9.75
CA LYS A 223 6.74 -4.47 10.65
C LYS A 223 7.08 -3.42 11.70
N LEU A 224 6.99 -2.14 11.33
CA LEU A 224 7.32 -1.04 12.23
C LEU A 224 6.15 -0.63 13.11
N HIS A 225 4.98 -0.46 12.51
CA HIS A 225 3.90 0.29 13.15
C HIS A 225 2.77 -0.58 13.68
N LYS A 226 2.69 -1.88 13.32
CA LYS A 226 1.52 -2.72 13.66
C LYS A 226 1.31 -2.79 15.17
N GLU A 227 2.34 -3.15 15.94
CA GLU A 227 2.20 -3.25 17.40
C GLU A 227 1.82 -1.92 18.04
N GLN A 228 2.46 -0.83 17.61
CA GLN A 228 2.14 0.53 18.06
C GLN A 228 0.67 0.89 17.82
N PHE A 229 0.15 0.63 16.61
CA PHE A 229 -1.25 0.92 16.29
C PHE A 229 -2.23 0.02 17.06
N MET A 230 -1.89 -1.26 17.25
CA MET A 230 -2.74 -2.18 18.01
C MET A 230 -2.85 -1.75 19.48
N ASN A 231 -1.76 -1.26 20.07
CA ASN A 231 -1.71 -0.82 21.47
C ASN A 231 -2.28 0.59 21.72
N SER A 232 -2.60 1.36 20.68
CA SER A 232 -3.10 2.74 20.82
C SER A 232 -4.60 2.79 21.15
N ASP A 233 -4.99 3.12 22.39
CA ASP A 233 -6.40 3.20 22.79
C ASP A 233 -7.21 4.28 22.06
N MET A 234 -6.54 5.33 21.59
CA MET A 234 -7.17 6.47 20.90
C MET A 234 -7.48 6.20 19.42
N MET A 235 -6.99 5.09 18.85
CA MET A 235 -7.22 4.76 17.44
C MET A 235 -8.55 4.05 17.27
N LEU A 236 -9.31 4.41 16.23
CA LEU A 236 -10.60 3.80 15.93
C LEU A 236 -10.47 2.28 15.77
N LYS A 237 -11.40 1.53 16.39
CA LYS A 237 -11.42 0.06 16.31
C LYS A 237 -11.50 -0.45 14.87
N GLU A 238 -12.20 0.28 14.00
CA GLU A 238 -12.30 -0.06 12.58
C GLU A 238 -10.94 0.05 11.89
N ASP A 239 -10.18 1.12 12.14
CA ASP A 239 -8.87 1.31 11.54
C ASP A 239 -7.86 0.26 12.04
N LYS A 240 -7.90 -0.12 13.33
CA LYS A 240 -7.13 -1.25 13.87
C LYS A 240 -7.48 -2.59 13.19
N ARG A 241 -8.78 -2.83 12.96
CA ARG A 241 -9.26 -4.01 12.24
C ARG A 241 -8.72 -4.04 10.82
N ILE A 242 -8.77 -2.91 10.11
CA ILE A 242 -8.26 -2.82 8.73
C ILE A 242 -6.76 -3.09 8.68
N ILE A 243 -5.97 -2.57 9.62
CA ILE A 243 -4.52 -2.86 9.72
C ILE A 243 -4.30 -4.36 9.96
N SER A 244 -5.05 -4.98 10.87
CA SER A 244 -4.95 -6.40 11.19
C SER A 244 -5.30 -7.29 10.00
N GLU A 245 -6.40 -7.00 9.33
CA GLU A 245 -6.84 -7.67 8.11
C GLU A 245 -5.81 -7.54 6.99
N SER A 246 -5.29 -6.32 6.78
CA SER A 246 -4.26 -6.06 5.76
C SER A 246 -2.97 -6.83 6.04
N ALA A 247 -2.60 -6.99 7.32
CA ALA A 247 -1.46 -7.82 7.69
C ALA A 247 -1.66 -9.29 7.32
N LEU A 248 -2.84 -9.85 7.64
CA LEU A 248 -3.17 -11.23 7.28
C LEU A 248 -3.18 -11.48 5.76
N LEU A 249 -3.63 -10.50 4.98
CA LEU A 249 -3.57 -10.59 3.51
C LEU A 249 -2.11 -10.62 3.05
N LEU A 250 -1.32 -9.64 3.49
CA LEU A 250 0.04 -9.44 3.01
C LEU A 250 1.03 -10.52 3.48
N GLU A 251 0.75 -11.23 4.58
CA GLU A 251 1.53 -12.40 5.03
C GLU A 251 1.54 -13.56 4.02
N ARG A 252 0.50 -13.69 3.18
CA ARG A 252 0.33 -14.80 2.23
C ARG A 252 0.53 -14.41 0.77
N LEU A 253 0.85 -13.14 0.52
CA LEU A 253 0.98 -12.58 -0.82
C LEU A 253 2.44 -12.26 -1.14
N PRO A 254 2.80 -12.13 -2.43
CA PRO A 254 4.15 -11.70 -2.79
C PRO A 254 4.49 -10.34 -2.17
N ASN A 255 5.74 -10.13 -1.74
CA ASN A 255 6.22 -8.88 -1.11
C ASN A 255 5.98 -7.59 -1.93
N ARG A 256 5.66 -7.72 -3.22
CA ARG A 256 5.35 -6.62 -4.13
C ARG A 256 3.88 -6.18 -4.10
N THR A 257 3.02 -6.95 -3.43
CA THR A 257 1.61 -6.63 -3.27
C THR A 257 1.47 -5.59 -2.17
N ILE A 258 0.63 -4.59 -2.42
CA ILE A 258 0.35 -3.50 -1.50
C ILE A 258 -1.15 -3.41 -1.24
N VAL A 259 -1.52 -2.93 -0.06
CA VAL A 259 -2.91 -2.58 0.26
C VAL A 259 -3.02 -1.06 0.29
N GLU A 260 -4.04 -0.51 -0.36
CA GLU A 260 -4.33 0.92 -0.39
C GLU A 260 -5.74 1.15 0.16
N ILE A 261 -5.92 2.23 0.91
CA ILE A 261 -7.21 2.59 1.52
C ILE A 261 -7.53 4.01 1.11
N CYS A 262 -8.61 4.22 0.39
CA CYS A 262 -9.00 5.55 -0.07
C CYS A 262 -10.52 5.70 -0.14
N SER A 263 -10.97 6.93 -0.37
CA SER A 263 -12.35 7.20 -0.71
C SER A 263 -12.60 6.96 -2.20
N ALA A 264 -13.88 6.82 -2.58
CA ALA A 264 -14.29 6.74 -3.97
C ALA A 264 -13.74 7.91 -4.81
N SER A 265 -13.76 9.12 -4.26
CA SER A 265 -13.25 10.34 -4.91
C SER A 265 -11.74 10.37 -5.11
N ASN A 266 -10.99 9.51 -4.44
CA ASN A 266 -9.54 9.54 -4.41
C ASN A 266 -8.90 8.31 -5.08
N LEU A 267 -9.68 7.39 -5.65
CA LEU A 267 -9.18 6.14 -6.23
C LEU A 267 -8.12 6.39 -7.32
N LEU A 268 -8.38 7.26 -8.30
CA LEU A 268 -7.40 7.55 -9.37
C LEU A 268 -6.13 8.21 -8.83
N ARG A 269 -6.28 9.13 -7.87
CA ARG A 269 -5.13 9.83 -7.26
C ARG A 269 -4.27 8.86 -6.46
N GLU A 270 -4.88 7.91 -5.74
CA GLU A 270 -4.17 6.84 -5.04
C GLU A 270 -3.49 5.87 -6.01
N LEU A 271 -4.15 5.53 -7.12
CA LEU A 271 -3.62 4.61 -8.11
C LEU A 271 -2.41 5.16 -8.86
N PHE A 272 -2.46 6.44 -9.24
CA PHE A 272 -1.58 7.02 -10.25
C PHE A 272 -0.70 8.17 -9.75
N THR A 273 -0.68 8.49 -8.47
CA THR A 273 0.25 9.52 -7.96
C THR A 273 1.18 8.95 -6.90
N GLN A 274 2.40 9.50 -6.84
CA GLN A 274 3.40 9.07 -5.86
C GLN A 274 3.03 9.48 -4.43
N LYS A 275 2.36 10.62 -4.27
CA LYS A 275 1.89 11.11 -2.96
C LYS A 275 0.64 10.36 -2.50
N GLY A 276 -0.18 9.90 -3.45
CA GLY A 276 -1.46 9.29 -3.15
C GLY A 276 -2.45 10.28 -2.54
N ALA A 277 -3.51 9.70 -2.00
CA ALA A 277 -4.70 10.36 -1.49
C ALA A 277 -5.36 9.57 -0.34
N GLY A 278 -4.74 8.46 0.03
CA GLY A 278 -5.23 7.43 0.91
C GLY A 278 -4.21 7.03 1.97
N THR A 279 -4.31 5.79 2.42
CA THR A 279 -3.31 5.13 3.25
C THR A 279 -2.71 3.96 2.47
N LEU A 280 -1.40 4.00 2.26
CA LEU A 280 -0.64 2.90 1.70
C LEU A 280 -0.13 1.98 2.82
N ILE A 281 -0.56 0.72 2.81
CA ILE A 281 -0.12 -0.32 3.75
C ILE A 281 0.80 -1.31 3.02
N LYS A 282 1.98 -1.53 3.61
CA LYS A 282 2.94 -2.54 3.16
C LYS A 282 3.28 -3.51 4.28
N ALA A 283 3.58 -4.75 3.90
CA ALA A 283 4.12 -5.76 4.81
C ALA A 283 5.38 -5.27 5.53
N GLY A 284 6.16 -4.43 4.86
CA GLY A 284 7.47 -3.99 5.31
C GLY A 284 8.54 -5.05 5.05
N ARG A 285 9.74 -4.59 4.71
CA ARG A 285 10.91 -5.47 4.58
C ARG A 285 11.52 -5.70 5.97
N SER A 286 12.17 -6.85 6.17
CA SER A 286 12.92 -7.13 7.42
C SER A 286 14.23 -6.34 7.42
N ILE A 287 14.13 -5.02 7.34
CA ILE A 287 15.28 -4.13 7.38
C ILE A 287 15.94 -4.28 8.74
N LYS A 288 17.26 -4.45 8.73
CA LYS A 288 18.05 -4.61 9.95
C LYS A 288 18.74 -3.30 10.29
N ILE A 289 18.85 -3.02 11.58
CA ILE A 289 19.56 -1.88 12.12
C ILE A 289 20.77 -2.40 12.87
N TYR A 290 21.89 -1.71 12.69
CA TYR A 290 23.16 -2.01 13.31
C TYR A 290 23.72 -0.71 13.89
N ASP A 291 24.42 -0.81 15.01
CA ASP A 291 25.17 0.28 15.64
C ASP A 291 26.66 0.27 15.23
N SER A 292 27.11 -0.81 14.57
CA SER A 292 28.49 -0.99 14.11
C SER A 292 28.57 -1.73 12.77
N LEU A 293 29.78 -1.87 12.24
CA LEU A 293 30.06 -2.61 11.00
C LEU A 293 30.36 -4.10 11.23
N GLU A 294 30.44 -4.56 12.47
CA GLU A 294 30.97 -5.88 12.82
C GLU A 294 30.14 -7.02 12.21
N ASP A 295 28.81 -6.90 12.29
CA ASP A 295 27.87 -7.87 11.73
C ASP A 295 27.49 -7.60 10.26
N LEU A 296 28.19 -6.66 9.61
CA LEU A 296 27.90 -6.22 8.24
C LEU A 296 29.04 -6.58 7.27
N SER A 297 28.65 -7.02 6.08
CA SER A 297 29.59 -7.17 4.98
C SER A 297 29.94 -5.79 4.41
N SER A 298 31.06 -5.22 4.85
CA SER A 298 31.60 -3.96 4.34
C SER A 298 31.84 -4.00 2.81
N VAL A 299 32.16 -5.18 2.25
CA VAL A 299 32.30 -5.41 0.81
C VAL A 299 30.97 -5.21 0.09
N ARG A 300 29.89 -5.86 0.55
CA ARG A 300 28.56 -5.72 -0.06
C ARG A 300 28.01 -4.30 0.14
N LEU A 301 28.22 -3.70 1.31
CA LEU A 301 27.80 -2.32 1.60
C LEU A 301 28.53 -1.31 0.69
N ARG A 302 29.84 -1.48 0.48
CA ARG A 302 30.61 -0.69 -0.50
C ARG A 302 30.00 -0.82 -1.89
N ALA A 303 29.77 -2.04 -2.36
CA ALA A 303 29.23 -2.30 -3.68
C ALA A 303 27.85 -1.63 -3.89
N LEU A 304 26.99 -1.72 -2.87
CA LEU A 304 25.69 -1.04 -2.86
C LEU A 304 25.85 0.48 -2.98
N ILE A 305 26.71 1.10 -2.17
CA ILE A 305 26.90 2.55 -2.15
C ILE A 305 27.42 3.01 -3.52
N GLN A 306 28.47 2.37 -4.01
CA GLN A 306 29.06 2.74 -5.29
C GLN A 306 28.06 2.61 -6.44
N LYS A 307 27.24 1.56 -6.43
CA LYS A 307 26.21 1.36 -7.46
C LYS A 307 25.07 2.38 -7.35
N ALA A 308 24.65 2.74 -6.15
CA ALA A 308 23.60 3.73 -5.94
C ALA A 308 24.01 5.13 -6.41
N PHE A 309 25.26 5.52 -6.16
CA PHE A 309 25.77 6.86 -6.50
C PHE A 309 26.47 6.94 -7.86
N GLY A 310 26.79 5.80 -8.50
CA GLY A 310 27.58 5.77 -9.74
C GLY A 310 29.01 6.29 -9.58
N ARG A 311 29.58 6.22 -8.37
CA ARG A 311 30.92 6.74 -8.02
C ARG A 311 31.69 5.78 -7.12
N SER A 312 33.00 5.95 -7.04
CA SER A 312 33.85 5.10 -6.21
C SER A 312 33.89 5.62 -4.76
N LEU A 313 33.76 4.71 -3.79
CA LEU A 313 33.86 5.06 -2.37
C LEU A 313 35.34 5.01 -1.96
N ILE A 314 35.83 6.04 -1.27
CA ILE A 314 37.24 6.08 -0.84
C ILE A 314 37.63 4.81 -0.07
N ARG A 315 38.87 4.32 -0.26
CA ARG A 315 39.32 3.04 0.32
C ARG A 315 39.16 3.00 1.84
N SER A 316 39.48 4.11 2.49
CA SER A 316 39.45 4.28 3.95
C SER A 316 38.06 4.46 4.57
N TYR A 317 36.98 4.50 3.78
CA TYR A 317 35.66 4.87 4.29
C TYR A 317 35.16 4.00 5.46
N PHE A 318 35.46 2.69 5.46
CA PHE A 318 35.04 1.79 6.55
C PHE A 318 36.13 1.52 7.59
N THR A 319 37.39 1.94 7.33
CA THR A 319 38.55 1.50 8.12
C THR A 319 39.26 2.64 8.86
N LYS A 320 39.09 3.89 8.40
CA LYS A 320 39.69 5.07 9.02
C LYS A 320 38.68 6.21 8.97
N GLN A 321 37.70 6.17 9.87
CA GLN A 321 36.75 7.28 10.06
C GLN A 321 37.09 8.02 11.35
N LYS A 322 37.03 9.34 11.29
CA LYS A 322 37.17 10.20 12.47
C LYS A 322 35.87 10.19 13.28
N GLU A 323 34.73 10.10 12.60
CA GLU A 323 33.40 10.09 13.16
C GLU A 323 32.87 8.66 13.35
N LYS A 324 32.17 8.41 14.46
CA LYS A 324 31.59 7.11 14.79
C LYS A 324 30.35 6.85 13.94
N PHE A 325 30.24 5.63 13.38
CA PHE A 325 28.97 5.14 12.84
C PHE A 325 27.99 4.97 13.99
N LYS A 326 26.86 5.68 13.93
CA LYS A 326 25.86 5.67 15.00
C LYS A 326 24.75 4.68 14.69
N THR A 327 24.29 4.68 13.44
CA THR A 327 23.18 3.82 13.01
C THR A 327 23.36 3.47 11.54
N ILE A 328 23.27 2.19 11.23
CA ILE A 328 23.37 1.64 9.89
C ILE A 328 22.13 0.79 9.64
N ILE A 329 21.29 1.24 8.72
CA ILE A 329 20.02 0.60 8.37
C ILE A 329 20.23 -0.07 7.01
N VAL A 330 20.06 -1.39 6.91
CA VAL A 330 20.38 -2.13 5.67
C VAL A 330 19.25 -3.07 5.30
N ASP A 331 18.84 -3.02 4.04
CA ASP A 331 17.99 -4.05 3.44
C ASP A 331 18.77 -5.39 3.39
N PRO A 332 18.18 -6.54 3.80
CA PRO A 332 18.89 -7.83 3.84
C PRO A 332 19.55 -8.26 2.53
N ASP A 333 18.96 -7.87 1.40
CA ASP A 333 19.49 -8.18 0.06
C ASP A 333 20.57 -7.18 -0.40
N TYR A 334 20.89 -6.18 0.43
CA TYR A 334 21.76 -5.04 0.09
C TYR A 334 21.26 -4.34 -1.17
N LYS A 335 19.95 -4.08 -1.23
CA LYS A 335 19.34 -3.22 -2.26
C LYS A 335 19.27 -1.75 -1.87
N GLY A 336 19.28 -1.45 -0.57
CA GLY A 336 19.44 -0.09 -0.07
C GLY A 336 19.99 -0.04 1.35
N ALA A 337 20.59 1.08 1.71
CA ALA A 337 21.17 1.33 3.03
C ALA A 337 21.12 2.82 3.42
N VAL A 338 21.04 3.05 4.73
CA VAL A 338 21.18 4.36 5.38
C VAL A 338 22.34 4.27 6.36
N ILE A 339 23.21 5.28 6.36
CA ILE A 339 24.30 5.39 7.32
C ILE A 339 24.20 6.76 7.99
N VAL A 340 24.03 6.74 9.31
CA VAL A 340 24.06 7.92 10.18
C VAL A 340 25.34 7.90 11.00
N LYS A 341 26.02 9.03 11.04
CA LYS A 341 27.19 9.28 11.88
C LYS A 341 26.87 10.32 12.93
N GLU A 342 27.61 10.29 14.03
CA GLU A 342 27.60 11.39 14.99
C GLU A 342 28.73 12.36 14.67
N VAL A 343 28.38 13.63 14.45
CA VAL A 343 29.33 14.71 14.12
C VAL A 343 29.12 15.83 15.12
N GLU A 344 30.04 15.95 16.07
CA GLU A 344 30.02 16.96 17.12
C GLU A 344 28.67 17.07 17.86
N GLY A 345 28.09 15.92 18.21
CA GLY A 345 26.82 15.81 18.93
C GLY A 345 25.57 15.82 18.05
N LEU A 346 25.69 16.07 16.74
CA LEU A 346 24.57 16.06 15.79
C LEU A 346 24.55 14.78 14.95
N ASN A 347 23.34 14.30 14.66
CA ASN A 347 23.13 13.16 13.76
C ASN A 347 23.29 13.63 12.30
N TYR A 348 24.28 13.10 11.60
CA TYR A 348 24.53 13.36 10.19
C TYR A 348 24.18 12.14 9.35
N LEU A 349 23.21 12.28 8.45
CA LEU A 349 22.90 11.28 7.44
C LEU A 349 23.97 11.34 6.34
N ASP A 350 24.96 10.45 6.44
CA ASP A 350 26.16 10.39 5.60
C ASP A 350 25.93 9.64 4.28
N LYS A 351 25.10 8.59 4.31
CA LYS A 351 24.67 7.86 3.10
C LYS A 351 23.18 7.55 3.16
N PHE A 352 22.50 7.86 2.07
CA PHE A 352 21.19 7.33 1.75
C PHE A 352 21.28 6.73 0.34
N ALA A 353 21.43 5.41 0.27
CA ALA A 353 21.80 4.71 -0.95
C ALA A 353 20.75 3.66 -1.31
N VAL A 354 20.19 3.74 -2.51
CA VAL A 354 19.28 2.73 -3.06
C VAL A 354 19.74 2.39 -4.47
N ARG A 355 19.90 1.10 -4.76
CA ARG A 355 20.33 0.64 -6.09
C ARG A 355 19.30 1.07 -7.14
N PRO A 356 19.73 1.49 -8.34
CA PRO A 356 18.81 1.86 -9.42
C PRO A 356 17.82 0.75 -9.75
N GLU A 357 18.28 -0.51 -9.73
CA GLU A 357 17.43 -1.69 -9.99
C GLU A 357 16.32 -1.92 -8.96
N ALA A 358 16.47 -1.37 -7.75
CA ALA A 358 15.49 -1.52 -6.68
C ALA A 358 14.49 -0.35 -6.61
N ARG A 359 14.58 0.59 -7.56
CA ARG A 359 13.59 1.68 -7.69
C ARG A 359 12.21 1.08 -7.99
N GLY A 360 11.18 1.61 -7.34
CA GLY A 360 9.81 1.09 -7.43
C GLY A 360 9.47 -0.05 -6.46
N GLU A 361 10.45 -0.68 -5.81
CA GLU A 361 10.16 -1.67 -4.73
C GLU A 361 9.75 -1.00 -3.40
N GLY A 362 9.84 0.33 -3.30
CA GLY A 362 9.51 1.08 -2.08
C GLY A 362 10.61 1.08 -1.00
N ILE A 363 11.79 0.54 -1.31
CA ILE A 363 12.91 0.43 -0.35
C ILE A 363 13.35 1.79 0.20
N ALA A 364 13.39 2.83 -0.64
CA ALA A 364 13.71 4.18 -0.19
C ALA A 364 12.74 4.66 0.90
N THR A 365 11.44 4.47 0.69
CA THR A 365 10.40 4.82 1.67
C THR A 365 10.57 4.04 2.96
N ASP A 366 10.77 2.72 2.87
CA ASP A 366 10.97 1.89 4.08
C ASP A 366 12.22 2.33 4.86
N LEU A 367 13.36 2.50 4.20
CA LEU A 367 14.60 2.97 4.83
C LEU A 367 14.43 4.35 5.49
N TRP A 368 13.69 5.25 4.83
CA TRP A 368 13.40 6.57 5.38
C TRP A 368 12.51 6.50 6.62
N GLN A 369 11.47 5.65 6.61
CA GLN A 369 10.62 5.45 7.78
C GLN A 369 11.39 4.85 8.96
N MET A 370 12.27 3.87 8.70
CA MET A 370 13.18 3.34 9.72
C MET A 370 14.10 4.43 10.29
N LEU A 371 14.63 5.32 9.42
CA LEU A 371 15.45 6.46 9.85
C LEU A 371 14.66 7.41 10.76
N LEU A 372 13.44 7.77 10.37
CA LEU A 372 12.57 8.65 11.18
C LEU A 372 12.18 8.02 12.50
N HIS A 373 11.99 6.70 12.55
CA HIS A 373 11.67 5.98 13.78
C HIS A 373 12.85 5.97 14.77
N HIS A 374 14.09 6.00 14.28
CA HIS A 374 15.31 5.95 15.11
C HIS A 374 15.91 7.33 15.43
N HIS A 375 15.63 8.34 14.61
CA HIS A 375 16.22 9.67 14.75
C HIS A 375 15.17 10.76 14.57
N ASP A 376 14.81 11.40 15.68
CA ASP A 376 13.87 12.53 15.68
C ASP A 376 14.43 13.76 14.96
N SER A 377 15.74 14.00 15.10
CA SER A 377 16.45 15.13 14.51
C SER A 377 17.79 14.71 13.86
N PHE A 378 18.06 15.26 12.69
CA PHE A 378 19.28 15.01 11.92
C PHE A 378 19.43 16.01 10.75
N PHE A 379 20.63 16.09 10.18
CA PHE A 379 20.92 16.85 8.98
C PHE A 379 21.64 16.01 7.92
N TRP A 380 21.58 16.47 6.67
CA TRP A 380 22.32 15.88 5.56
C TRP A 380 22.68 16.93 4.53
N ARG A 381 23.50 16.54 3.56
CA ARG A 381 23.83 17.37 2.41
C ARG A 381 23.68 16.61 1.11
N SER A 382 23.40 17.33 0.05
CA SER A 382 23.26 16.80 -1.30
C SER A 382 23.89 17.76 -2.30
N ARG A 383 24.41 17.24 -3.42
CA ARG A 383 24.88 18.11 -4.50
C ARG A 383 23.69 18.75 -5.22
N PRO A 384 23.84 19.95 -5.80
CA PRO A 384 22.75 20.62 -6.50
C PRO A 384 22.16 19.83 -7.68
N ASP A 385 22.99 19.05 -8.36
CA ASP A 385 22.64 18.21 -9.53
C ASP A 385 22.05 16.84 -9.17
N ASN A 386 21.89 16.53 -7.88
CA ASN A 386 21.34 15.25 -7.46
C ASN A 386 19.84 15.14 -7.76
N SER A 387 19.45 14.16 -8.56
CA SER A 387 18.07 13.94 -9.02
C SER A 387 17.06 13.71 -7.89
N ILE A 388 17.51 13.30 -6.69
CA ILE A 388 16.62 13.06 -5.54
C ILE A 388 16.33 14.34 -4.73
N ASN A 389 16.91 15.48 -5.08
CA ASN A 389 16.73 16.73 -4.30
C ASN A 389 15.26 17.13 -4.16
N GLY A 390 14.44 16.95 -5.21
CA GLY A 390 12.98 17.15 -5.14
C GLY A 390 12.35 16.44 -3.94
N TRP A 391 12.68 15.15 -3.78
CA TRP A 391 12.19 14.34 -2.66
C TRP A 391 12.78 14.81 -1.32
N TYR A 392 14.02 15.29 -1.27
CA TYR A 392 14.57 15.86 -0.03
C TYR A 392 13.88 17.15 0.39
N PHE A 393 13.51 18.03 -0.56
CA PHE A 393 12.73 19.24 -0.25
C PHE A 393 11.39 18.90 0.39
N GLU A 394 10.71 17.85 -0.09
CA GLU A 394 9.45 17.38 0.50
C GLU A 394 9.60 16.78 1.90
N LYS A 395 10.77 16.21 2.22
CA LYS A 395 11.01 15.49 3.49
C LYS A 395 11.70 16.33 4.56
N ALA A 396 12.35 17.43 4.20
CA ALA A 396 13.08 18.28 5.14
C ALA A 396 12.14 19.23 5.89
N SER A 397 12.51 19.60 7.13
CA SER A 397 11.89 20.72 7.86
C SER A 397 12.41 22.07 7.34
N GLY A 398 13.59 22.07 6.72
CA GLY A 398 14.18 23.24 6.08
C GLY A 398 15.41 22.88 5.26
N CYS A 399 15.84 23.81 4.42
CA CYS A 399 17.04 23.66 3.62
C CYS A 399 17.75 25.00 3.42
N VAL A 400 19.07 24.96 3.22
CA VAL A 400 19.86 26.10 2.74
C VAL A 400 20.72 25.67 1.57
N LYS A 401 20.85 26.54 0.58
CA LYS A 401 21.79 26.38 -0.52
C LYS A 401 23.10 27.08 -0.17
N THR A 402 24.19 26.36 -0.30
CA THR A 402 25.57 26.89 -0.25
C THR A 402 26.19 26.80 -1.64
N ASP A 403 27.42 27.27 -1.80
CA ASP A 403 28.13 27.24 -3.09
C ASP A 403 28.23 25.83 -3.69
N LYS A 404 28.43 24.81 -2.84
CA LYS A 404 28.70 23.42 -3.28
C LYS A 404 27.59 22.44 -2.94
N TRP A 405 26.73 22.77 -1.98
CA TRP A 405 25.79 21.81 -1.38
C TRP A 405 24.43 22.44 -1.11
N PHE A 406 23.38 21.66 -1.27
CA PHE A 406 22.18 21.84 -0.46
C PHE A 406 22.40 21.16 0.89
N VAL A 407 22.13 21.87 1.98
CA VAL A 407 22.12 21.34 3.34
C VAL A 407 20.67 21.29 3.80
N PHE A 408 20.23 20.11 4.22
CA PHE A 408 18.86 19.85 4.66
C PHE A 408 18.88 19.40 6.11
N TRP A 409 17.80 19.64 6.82
CA TRP A 409 17.63 19.16 8.19
C TRP A 409 16.18 18.76 8.50
N ARG A 410 16.02 17.98 9.56
CA ARG A 410 14.74 17.70 10.19
C ARG A 410 14.82 17.99 11.68
N ASN A 411 13.79 18.70 12.17
CA ASN A 411 13.53 18.95 13.59
C ASN A 411 14.77 19.41 14.39
N LEU A 412 15.63 20.24 13.78
CA LEU A 412 16.73 20.90 14.48
C LEU A 412 16.27 22.23 15.05
N THR A 413 16.81 22.59 16.21
CA THR A 413 16.71 23.93 16.79
C THR A 413 17.54 24.93 15.99
N GLU A 414 17.26 26.23 16.14
CA GLU A 414 17.98 27.29 15.41
C GLU A 414 19.51 27.25 15.65
N ALA A 415 19.94 26.98 16.89
CA ALA A 415 21.35 26.85 17.22
C ALA A 415 22.00 25.63 16.52
N GLU A 416 21.29 24.51 16.45
CA GLU A 416 21.78 23.31 15.76
C GLU A 416 21.80 23.47 14.24
N ILE A 417 20.90 24.27 13.66
CA ILE A 417 20.86 24.55 12.22
C ILE A 417 22.16 25.23 11.77
N ASN A 418 22.58 26.31 12.46
CA ASN A 418 23.82 27.02 12.12
C ASN A 418 25.04 26.08 12.20
N LYS A 419 25.13 25.30 13.28
CA LYS A 419 26.19 24.30 13.45
C LYS A 419 26.15 23.23 12.34
N ALA A 420 24.96 22.73 11.99
CA ALA A 420 24.79 21.74 10.93
C ALA A 420 25.26 22.27 9.57
N ILE A 421 25.02 23.54 9.26
CA ILE A 421 25.45 24.18 8.00
C ILE A 421 26.98 24.28 7.93
N GLU A 422 27.63 24.68 9.01
CA GLU A 422 29.10 24.73 9.10
C GLU A 422 29.72 23.33 8.95
N LEU A 423 29.21 22.35 9.71
CA LEU A 423 29.66 20.96 9.65
C LEU A 423 29.46 20.37 8.26
N ALA A 424 28.29 20.57 7.65
CA ALA A 424 27.99 20.06 6.32
C ALA A 424 28.94 20.58 5.24
N GLN A 425 29.49 21.79 5.39
CA GLN A 425 30.49 22.33 4.47
C GLN A 425 31.89 21.78 4.75
N ALA A 426 32.25 21.57 6.03
CA ALA A 426 33.55 21.08 6.44
C ALA A 426 33.78 19.57 6.17
N ILE A 427 32.72 18.76 6.18
CA ILE A 427 32.84 17.31 5.96
C ILE A 427 33.46 17.03 4.58
N LYS A 428 34.51 16.21 4.53
CA LYS A 428 35.19 15.89 3.27
C LYS A 428 34.32 14.96 2.38
N PRO A 429 34.37 15.11 1.04
CA PRO A 429 33.72 14.16 0.14
C PRO A 429 34.27 12.74 0.34
N THR A 430 33.36 11.76 0.37
CA THR A 430 33.70 10.33 0.54
C THR A 430 33.51 9.53 -0.74
N LEU A 431 32.94 10.13 -1.78
CA LEU A 431 32.74 9.57 -3.12
C LEU A 431 33.62 10.34 -4.11
N ILE A 432 34.45 9.61 -4.85
CA ILE A 432 35.35 10.13 -5.89
C ILE A 432 34.85 9.74 -7.28
#